data_AF-W0F750-F1
#
_entry.id   AF-W0F750-F1
#
_cell.length_a   1.000
_cell.length_b   1.000
_cell.length_c   1.000
_cell.angle_alpha   90.00
_cell.angle_beta   90.00
_cell.angle_gamma   90.00
#
_symmetry.space_group_name_H-M   'P 1'
#
loop_
_entity.id
_entity.type
_entity.pdbx_description
1 polymer ?
#
loop_
_entity_poly.entity_id
_entity_poly.type
_entity_poly.pdbx_seq_one_letter_code
_entity_poly.pdbx_strand_id
1 'polypeptide(L)'
;MGVELVRIKAYMAVGGPRSAHNVAGGNEASPTREGRFIVSSIGKHVSSGGGLYPLSSGLPWGTPLRFNKEILEVQLNDRWKPITTINAAWSNMDNRGAVEVVRSIASGNGLGRIVPDKWVLNDFGHVTIKYFRDLNNNGMLDNKSERVMSDFIHTTPINEFETRQKKNVALFESHGCVHVKPKDIDEMITMEYLKKGNVFQVHPYNEYNIPNFMLIKKRVSLYEAHFFPGLHILAVYKAPLK
;
A
#
# COMPACT_ATOMS: atom_id res chain seq x y z
N MET A 1 23.04 13.43 24.65
CA MET A 1 22.79 11.98 24.82
C MET A 1 21.79 11.55 23.76
N GLY A 2 22.12 10.55 22.93
CA GLY A 2 21.20 9.99 21.94
C GLY A 2 20.23 9.00 22.57
N VAL A 3 19.16 8.66 21.86
CA VAL A 3 18.26 7.55 22.24
C VAL A 3 18.66 6.34 21.40
N GLU A 4 18.93 5.23 22.05
CA GLU A 4 19.19 3.97 21.36
C GLU A 4 17.88 3.29 21.00
N LEU A 5 17.76 2.85 19.74
CA LEU A 5 16.67 2.01 19.27
C LEU A 5 17.19 0.59 19.10
N VAL A 6 16.41 -0.40 19.54
CA VAL A 6 16.75 -1.82 19.41
C VAL A 6 15.88 -2.47 18.36
N ARG A 7 16.47 -3.19 17.41
CA ARG A 7 15.73 -3.95 16.41
C ARG A 7 14.98 -5.10 17.08
N ILE A 8 13.67 -5.16 16.86
CA ILE A 8 12.81 -6.21 17.45
C ILE A 8 12.21 -7.16 16.41
N LYS A 9 12.14 -6.72 15.15
CA LYS A 9 11.55 -7.53 14.07
C LYS A 9 12.04 -7.10 12.70
N ALA A 10 11.89 -7.98 11.72
CA ALA A 10 12.17 -7.72 10.32
C ALA A 10 11.16 -8.45 9.44
N TYR A 11 10.73 -7.79 8.37
CA TYR A 11 9.73 -8.26 7.41
C TYR A 11 10.30 -8.17 6.00
N MET A 12 9.93 -9.13 5.14
CA MET A 12 10.20 -8.99 3.71
C MET A 12 9.35 -7.85 3.14
N ALA A 13 10.01 -6.94 2.43
CA ALA A 13 9.35 -5.80 1.81
C ALA A 13 10.09 -5.45 0.52
N VAL A 14 9.39 -5.12 -0.56
CA VAL A 14 10.01 -4.77 -1.84
C VAL A 14 9.56 -3.39 -2.26
N GLY A 15 10.52 -2.54 -2.63
CA GLY A 15 10.29 -1.17 -3.03
C GLY A 15 10.26 -1.01 -4.54
N GLY A 16 10.40 0.22 -5.02
CA GLY A 16 10.77 0.47 -6.41
C GLY A 16 12.18 -0.02 -6.77
N PRO A 17 12.57 0.03 -8.05
CA PRO A 17 13.91 -0.35 -8.49
C PRO A 17 14.99 0.63 -8.02
N ARG A 18 16.25 0.23 -8.04
CA ARG A 18 17.38 1.13 -7.72
C ARG A 18 17.53 2.29 -8.70
N SER A 19 17.20 2.04 -9.97
CA SER A 19 17.27 3.01 -11.05
C SER A 19 15.94 3.05 -11.78
N ALA A 20 15.49 4.26 -12.10
CA ALA A 20 14.26 4.45 -12.85
C ALA A 20 14.34 3.76 -14.22
N HIS A 21 13.26 3.10 -14.61
CA HIS A 21 13.14 2.50 -15.93
C HIS A 21 11.68 2.40 -16.36
N ASN A 22 11.44 2.41 -17.67
CA ASN A 22 10.10 2.21 -18.20
C ASN A 22 9.70 0.74 -18.10
N VAL A 23 8.54 0.46 -17.51
CA VAL A 23 7.96 -0.88 -17.52
C VAL A 23 6.96 -1.04 -18.66
N ALA A 24 6.63 -2.30 -18.98
CA ALA A 24 5.58 -2.61 -19.93
C ALA A 24 4.26 -1.93 -19.51
N GLY A 25 3.67 -1.12 -20.39
CA GLY A 25 2.50 -0.29 -20.08
C GLY A 25 2.76 1.21 -20.01
N GLY A 26 4.02 1.65 -20.17
CA GLY A 26 4.37 3.08 -20.35
C GLY A 26 4.50 3.89 -19.07
N ASN A 27 4.35 3.27 -17.90
CA ASN A 27 4.63 3.89 -16.62
C ASN A 27 6.11 3.72 -16.26
N GLU A 28 6.71 4.74 -15.64
CA GLU A 28 8.07 4.66 -15.11
C GLU A 28 8.05 3.99 -13.74
N ALA A 29 8.79 2.89 -13.59
CA ALA A 29 9.11 2.35 -12.28
C ALA A 29 10.20 3.21 -11.66
N SER A 30 9.85 3.96 -10.61
CA SER A 30 10.76 4.90 -9.95
C SER A 30 11.29 4.33 -8.61
N PRO A 31 12.50 4.71 -8.18
CA PRO A 31 13.03 4.28 -6.89
C PRO A 31 12.16 4.68 -5.70
N THR A 32 12.17 3.84 -4.67
CA THR A 32 11.54 4.19 -3.39
C THR A 32 12.23 5.43 -2.83
N ARG A 33 11.46 6.48 -2.53
CA ARG A 33 12.03 7.75 -2.11
C ARG A 33 12.69 7.64 -0.74
N GLU A 34 14.00 7.85 -0.70
CA GLU A 34 14.75 7.95 0.54
C GLU A 34 14.24 9.09 1.44
N GLY A 35 14.25 8.85 2.75
CA GLY A 35 14.02 9.89 3.74
C GLY A 35 13.38 9.38 5.01
N ARG A 36 13.13 10.33 5.91
CA ARG A 36 12.41 10.10 7.17
C ARG A 36 11.02 10.72 7.08
N PHE A 37 10.02 9.91 7.39
CA PHE A 37 8.60 10.23 7.23
C PHE A 37 7.84 9.89 8.52
N ILE A 38 6.64 10.44 8.62
CA ILE A 38 5.68 10.14 9.70
C ILE A 38 4.45 9.49 9.11
N VAL A 39 3.98 8.40 9.73
CA VAL A 39 2.73 7.75 9.33
C VAL A 39 1.56 8.70 9.56
N SER A 40 0.84 8.98 8.49
CA SER A 40 -0.34 9.86 8.47
C SER A 40 -1.63 9.11 8.79
N SER A 41 -1.84 7.97 8.12
CA SER A 41 -3.09 7.21 8.20
C SER A 41 -2.91 5.76 7.76
N ILE A 42 -3.83 4.93 8.23
CA ILE A 42 -4.01 3.52 7.87
C ILE A 42 -5.43 3.38 7.33
N GLY A 43 -5.60 2.77 6.17
CA GLY A 43 -6.93 2.52 5.64
C GLY A 43 -6.94 2.06 4.19
N LYS A 44 -8.13 1.88 3.64
CA LYS A 44 -8.33 1.48 2.24
C LYS A 44 -8.04 2.64 1.30
N HIS A 45 -7.29 2.38 0.24
CA HIS A 45 -7.04 3.38 -0.79
C HIS A 45 -8.15 3.37 -1.84
N VAL A 46 -8.47 4.56 -2.37
CA VAL A 46 -9.31 4.75 -3.54
C VAL A 46 -8.63 5.78 -4.43
N SER A 47 -8.30 5.38 -5.65
CA SER A 47 -7.83 6.29 -6.69
C SER A 47 -9.01 7.17 -7.14
N SER A 48 -8.79 8.48 -7.21
CA SER A 48 -9.79 9.39 -7.79
C SER A 48 -10.04 9.04 -9.28
N GLY A 49 -11.17 9.46 -9.83
CA GLY A 49 -11.61 9.10 -11.20
C GLY A 49 -10.70 9.53 -12.36
N GLY A 50 -9.61 10.27 -12.09
CA GLY A 50 -8.53 10.58 -13.05
C GLY A 50 -7.13 10.18 -12.57
N GLY A 51 -7.03 9.41 -11.48
CA GLY A 51 -5.78 8.92 -10.92
C GLY A 51 -5.32 7.59 -11.54
N LEU A 52 -4.20 7.07 -11.05
CA LEU A 52 -3.67 5.77 -11.48
C LEU A 52 -4.67 4.65 -11.18
N TYR A 53 -4.84 3.75 -12.15
CA TYR A 53 -5.68 2.54 -12.04
C TYR A 53 -7.16 2.80 -11.67
N PRO A 54 -7.90 3.63 -12.43
CA PRO A 54 -9.25 4.06 -12.06
C PRO A 54 -10.29 2.93 -12.08
N LEU A 55 -10.04 1.85 -12.83
CA LEU A 55 -10.91 0.68 -12.87
C LEU A 55 -10.70 -0.21 -11.64
N SER A 56 -9.47 -0.65 -11.38
CA SER A 56 -9.12 -1.55 -10.27
C SER A 56 -9.16 -0.85 -8.90
N SER A 57 -8.64 0.37 -8.82
CA SER A 57 -8.48 1.12 -7.56
C SER A 57 -9.52 2.20 -7.31
N GLY A 58 -10.54 2.34 -8.17
CA GLY A 58 -11.65 3.29 -8.00
C GLY A 58 -12.68 2.91 -6.93
N LEU A 59 -12.56 1.72 -6.33
CA LEU A 59 -13.44 1.21 -5.27
C LEU A 59 -12.61 0.74 -4.07
N PRO A 60 -13.06 1.00 -2.83
CA PRO A 60 -12.40 0.46 -1.64
C PRO A 60 -12.38 -1.07 -1.67
N TRP A 61 -11.28 -1.67 -1.19
CA TRP A 61 -11.23 -3.11 -0.99
C TRP A 61 -12.36 -3.62 -0.07
N GLY A 62 -12.92 -4.78 -0.39
CA GLY A 62 -13.99 -5.42 0.35
C GLY A 62 -15.39 -4.83 0.11
N THR A 63 -15.53 -3.85 -0.79
CA THR A 63 -16.84 -3.29 -1.19
C THR A 63 -17.75 -4.42 -1.70
N PRO A 64 -18.95 -4.62 -1.15
CA PRO A 64 -19.86 -5.68 -1.62
C PRO A 64 -20.24 -5.53 -3.10
N LEU A 65 -20.29 -6.66 -3.80
CA LEU A 65 -20.68 -6.79 -5.19
C LEU A 65 -21.88 -7.73 -5.29
N ARG A 66 -22.78 -7.47 -6.24
CA ARG A 66 -23.85 -8.41 -6.59
C ARG A 66 -24.26 -8.27 -8.04
N PHE A 67 -24.85 -9.33 -8.57
CA PHE A 67 -25.63 -9.24 -9.80
C PHE A 67 -27.09 -8.92 -9.47
N ASN A 68 -27.61 -7.88 -10.10
CA ASN A 68 -29.04 -7.61 -10.18
C ASN A 68 -29.47 -7.80 -11.64
N LYS A 69 -30.00 -8.99 -11.94
CA LYS A 69 -30.11 -9.50 -13.32
C LYS A 69 -28.72 -9.50 -13.98
N GLU A 70 -28.52 -8.75 -15.05
CA GLU A 70 -27.24 -8.67 -15.77
C GLU A 70 -26.37 -7.46 -15.33
N ILE A 71 -26.87 -6.65 -14.39
CA ILE A 71 -26.16 -5.46 -13.91
C ILE A 71 -25.29 -5.85 -12.74
N LEU A 72 -23.98 -5.65 -12.88
CA LEU A 72 -23.06 -5.72 -11.75
C LEU A 72 -23.21 -4.45 -10.91
N GLU A 73 -23.70 -4.61 -9.69
CA GLU A 73 -23.88 -3.54 -8.73
C GLU A 73 -22.82 -3.62 -7.63
N VAL A 74 -22.47 -2.45 -7.10
CA VAL A 74 -21.56 -2.30 -5.96
C VAL A 74 -22.28 -1.53 -4.85
N GLN A 75 -22.00 -1.86 -3.60
CA GLN A 75 -22.61 -1.17 -2.46
C GLN A 75 -21.72 -0.03 -1.96
N LEU A 76 -22.12 1.22 -2.19
CA LEU A 76 -21.44 2.41 -1.67
C LEU A 76 -22.41 3.25 -0.83
N ASN A 77 -21.98 3.65 0.37
CA ASN A 77 -22.79 4.42 1.32
C ASN A 77 -24.18 3.79 1.50
N ASP A 78 -24.20 2.49 1.76
CA ASP A 78 -25.39 1.65 1.96
C ASP A 78 -26.38 1.61 0.78
N ARG A 79 -25.96 2.06 -0.40
CA ARG A 79 -26.77 2.03 -1.63
C ARG A 79 -26.10 1.18 -2.70
N TRP A 80 -26.91 0.34 -3.33
CA TRP A 80 -26.50 -0.41 -4.51
C TRP A 80 -26.53 0.50 -5.73
N LYS A 81 -25.42 0.51 -6.48
CA LYS A 81 -25.27 1.31 -7.70
C LYS A 81 -24.65 0.44 -8.79
N PRO A 82 -25.06 0.58 -10.06
CA PRO A 82 -24.37 -0.06 -11.16
C PRO A 82 -22.89 0.35 -11.18
N ILE A 83 -21.99 -0.60 -11.42
CA ILE A 83 -20.55 -0.33 -11.46
C ILE A 83 -20.18 0.73 -12.52
N THR A 84 -20.96 0.81 -13.60
CA THR A 84 -20.85 1.81 -14.67
C THR A 84 -21.09 3.26 -14.18
N THR A 85 -21.60 3.46 -12.96
CA THR A 85 -21.87 4.81 -12.41
C THR A 85 -20.79 5.28 -11.42
N ILE A 86 -19.72 4.50 -11.23
CA ILE A 86 -18.77 4.73 -10.13
C ILE A 86 -17.77 5.84 -10.44
N ASN A 87 -17.25 5.89 -11.65
CA ASN A 87 -16.36 6.95 -12.11
C ASN A 87 -16.38 7.03 -13.65
N ALA A 88 -15.66 8.01 -14.20
CA ALA A 88 -15.58 8.25 -15.63
C ALA A 88 -15.03 7.06 -16.44
N ALA A 89 -14.13 6.26 -15.86
CA ALA A 89 -13.61 5.07 -16.54
C ALA A 89 -14.69 4.00 -16.71
N TRP A 90 -15.52 3.82 -15.69
CA TRP A 90 -16.64 2.88 -15.74
C TRP A 90 -17.84 3.38 -16.55
N SER A 91 -18.08 4.70 -16.61
CA SER A 91 -19.23 5.28 -17.34
C SER A 91 -19.16 5.15 -18.85
N ASN A 92 -17.97 4.85 -19.39
CA ASN A 92 -17.76 4.64 -20.82
C ASN A 92 -18.08 3.20 -21.27
N MET A 93 -18.57 2.35 -20.38
CA MET A 93 -18.86 0.94 -20.64
C MET A 93 -20.36 0.64 -20.50
N ASP A 94 -20.85 -0.29 -21.31
CA ASP A 94 -22.13 -0.93 -21.04
C ASP A 94 -21.99 -1.99 -19.91
N ASN A 95 -23.11 -2.52 -19.44
CA ASN A 95 -23.10 -3.47 -18.32
C ASN A 95 -22.29 -4.74 -18.65
N ARG A 96 -22.38 -5.23 -19.90
CA ARG A 96 -21.65 -6.42 -20.35
C ARG A 96 -20.15 -6.17 -20.40
N GLY A 97 -19.73 -5.04 -20.95
CA GLY A 97 -18.34 -4.60 -21.01
C GLY A 97 -17.74 -4.42 -19.63
N ALA A 98 -18.48 -3.81 -18.70
CA ALA A 98 -18.03 -3.66 -17.31
C ALA A 98 -17.78 -5.01 -16.62
N VAL A 99 -18.68 -5.98 -16.80
CA VAL A 99 -18.50 -7.34 -16.27
C VAL A 99 -17.27 -8.01 -16.89
N GLU A 100 -17.06 -7.88 -18.19
CA GLU A 100 -15.91 -8.46 -18.87
C GLU A 100 -14.59 -7.87 -18.39
N VAL A 101 -14.54 -6.55 -18.15
CA VAL A 101 -13.39 -5.89 -17.55
C VAL A 101 -13.10 -6.43 -16.15
N VAL A 102 -14.11 -6.59 -15.30
CA VAL A 102 -13.92 -7.19 -13.97
C VAL A 102 -13.37 -8.61 -14.07
N ARG A 103 -13.89 -9.43 -15.00
CA ARG A 103 -13.37 -10.78 -15.23
C ARG A 103 -11.94 -10.79 -15.74
N SER A 104 -11.58 -9.84 -16.60
CA SER A 104 -10.22 -9.68 -17.12
C SER A 104 -9.23 -9.33 -16.00
N ILE A 105 -9.58 -8.35 -15.16
CA ILE A 105 -8.77 -7.96 -14.00
C ILE A 105 -8.66 -9.14 -13.01
N ALA A 106 -9.76 -9.84 -12.72
CA ALA A 106 -9.74 -11.02 -11.88
C ALA A 106 -8.81 -12.11 -12.44
N SER A 107 -8.88 -12.38 -13.74
CA SER A 107 -8.04 -13.37 -14.42
C SER A 107 -6.57 -12.98 -14.35
N GLY A 108 -6.23 -11.71 -14.58
CA GLY A 108 -4.87 -11.20 -14.46
C GLY A 108 -4.29 -11.32 -13.04
N ASN A 109 -5.15 -11.30 -12.03
CA ASN A 109 -4.77 -11.48 -10.62
C ASN A 109 -4.84 -12.93 -10.13
N GLY A 110 -5.07 -13.90 -11.03
CA GLY A 110 -5.11 -15.33 -10.70
C GLY A 110 -6.44 -15.84 -10.13
N LEU A 111 -7.48 -14.99 -10.02
CA LEU A 111 -8.83 -15.38 -9.59
C LEU A 111 -9.63 -16.12 -10.67
N GLY A 112 -9.06 -16.27 -11.88
CA GLY A 112 -9.77 -16.73 -13.07
C GLY A 112 -10.82 -15.71 -13.54
N ARG A 113 -11.71 -16.12 -14.43
CA ARG A 113 -12.75 -15.24 -15.01
C ARG A 113 -14.00 -15.12 -14.13
N ILE A 114 -13.83 -15.18 -12.80
CA ILE A 114 -14.89 -15.10 -11.80
C ILE A 114 -15.07 -13.64 -11.37
N VAL A 115 -16.32 -13.20 -11.22
CA VAL A 115 -16.64 -11.94 -10.55
C VAL A 115 -16.79 -12.24 -9.05
N PRO A 116 -15.96 -11.66 -8.17
CA PRO A 116 -16.05 -11.90 -6.74
C PRO A 116 -17.33 -11.27 -6.16
N ASP A 117 -17.73 -11.71 -4.96
CA ASP A 117 -18.83 -11.15 -4.18
C ASP A 117 -18.45 -9.85 -3.43
N LYS A 118 -17.15 -9.54 -3.40
CA LYS A 118 -16.58 -8.32 -2.85
C LYS A 118 -15.45 -7.81 -3.73
N TRP A 119 -15.24 -6.50 -3.75
CA TRP A 119 -14.19 -5.86 -4.52
C TRP A 119 -12.81 -6.18 -3.93
N VAL A 120 -12.11 -7.13 -4.53
CA VAL A 120 -10.77 -7.59 -4.10
C VAL A 120 -9.72 -7.36 -5.18
N LEU A 121 -10.01 -6.41 -6.07
CA LEU A 121 -9.22 -6.12 -7.27
C LEU A 121 -8.52 -4.76 -7.18
N ASN A 122 -8.47 -4.16 -6.00
CA ASN A 122 -7.81 -2.87 -5.77
C ASN A 122 -6.30 -3.06 -5.69
N ASP A 123 -5.54 -2.33 -6.51
CA ASP A 123 -4.09 -2.49 -6.68
C ASP A 123 -3.29 -2.24 -5.41
N PHE A 124 -3.92 -1.54 -4.45
CA PHE A 124 -3.36 -1.23 -3.16
C PHE A 124 -3.81 -2.18 -2.05
N GLY A 125 -4.44 -3.30 -2.42
CA GLY A 125 -4.79 -4.36 -1.50
C GLY A 125 -5.83 -3.96 -0.46
N HIS A 126 -5.86 -4.71 0.65
CA HIS A 126 -6.89 -4.50 1.66
C HIS A 126 -6.62 -3.30 2.59
N VAL A 127 -5.36 -2.86 2.67
CA VAL A 127 -4.93 -1.76 3.52
C VAL A 127 -3.71 -1.04 2.93
N THR A 128 -3.68 0.26 3.12
CA THR A 128 -2.56 1.14 2.79
C THR A 128 -2.12 1.93 4.01
N ILE A 129 -0.81 2.12 4.13
CA ILE A 129 -0.19 3.03 5.09
C ILE A 129 0.31 4.22 4.31
N LYS A 130 -0.24 5.39 4.64
CA LYS A 130 0.13 6.66 4.03
C LYS A 130 1.01 7.43 4.99
N TYR A 131 2.03 8.09 4.47
CA TYR A 131 3.00 8.86 5.26
C TYR A 131 3.30 10.20 4.60
N PHE A 132 3.92 11.10 5.35
CA PHE A 132 4.33 12.43 4.89
C PHE A 132 5.72 12.77 5.42
N ARG A 133 6.39 13.73 4.77
CA ARG A 133 7.63 14.29 5.27
C ARG A 133 7.31 15.43 6.23
N ASP A 134 7.76 15.29 7.48
CA ASP A 134 7.65 16.30 8.53
C ASP A 134 8.80 17.31 8.37
N LEU A 135 8.49 18.48 7.84
CA LEU A 135 9.46 19.51 7.48
C LEU A 135 9.82 20.42 8.67
N ASN A 136 8.95 20.54 9.66
CA ASN A 136 9.16 21.40 10.82
C ASN A 136 9.41 20.62 12.12
N ASN A 137 9.40 19.28 12.05
CA ASN A 137 9.65 18.35 13.15
C ASN A 137 8.59 18.39 14.26
N ASN A 138 7.34 18.74 13.94
CA ASN A 138 6.24 18.77 14.90
C ASN A 138 5.44 17.45 14.98
N GLY A 139 5.74 16.48 14.10
CA GLY A 139 5.09 15.17 14.02
C GLY A 139 3.66 15.19 13.48
N MET A 140 3.19 16.31 12.94
CA MET A 140 1.83 16.52 12.46
C MET A 140 1.84 16.94 11.00
N LEU A 141 0.82 16.53 10.24
CA LEU A 141 0.70 16.91 8.85
C LEU A 141 0.22 18.36 8.74
N ASP A 142 1.11 19.27 8.34
CA ASP A 142 0.77 20.67 8.11
C ASP A 142 0.31 20.91 6.68
N ASN A 143 -1.02 20.90 6.47
CA ASN A 143 -1.65 21.02 5.15
C ASN A 143 -1.30 22.30 4.36
N LYS A 144 -0.56 23.27 4.93
CA LYS A 144 -0.04 24.42 4.19
C LYS A 144 1.27 24.10 3.46
N SER A 145 2.17 23.35 4.08
CA SER A 145 3.54 23.11 3.61
C SER A 145 3.83 21.65 3.28
N GLU A 146 3.03 20.72 3.79
CA GLU A 146 3.27 19.29 3.73
C GLU A 146 2.13 18.56 3.03
N ARG A 147 2.45 17.44 2.41
CA ARG A 147 1.50 16.60 1.69
C ARG A 147 1.81 15.14 1.99
N VAL A 148 0.75 14.34 1.99
CA VAL A 148 0.90 12.88 1.97
C VAL A 148 1.64 12.49 0.70
N MET A 149 2.62 11.59 0.83
CA MET A 149 3.38 11.05 -0.28
C MET A 149 2.46 10.33 -1.26
N SER A 150 2.84 10.30 -2.55
CA SER A 150 2.19 9.45 -3.55
C SER A 150 2.50 7.96 -3.34
N ASP A 151 3.55 7.67 -2.57
CA ASP A 151 4.06 6.34 -2.30
C ASP A 151 3.46 5.83 -0.99
N PHE A 152 3.04 4.56 -0.97
CA PHE A 152 2.39 3.93 0.18
C PHE A 152 3.08 2.63 0.57
N ILE A 153 2.88 2.17 1.81
CA ILE A 153 3.14 0.76 2.17
C ILE A 153 1.83 0.00 1.97
N HIS A 154 1.82 -1.04 1.15
CA HIS A 154 0.59 -1.78 0.84
C HIS A 154 0.88 -3.20 0.34
N THR A 155 -0.18 -3.97 0.16
CA THR A 155 -0.16 -5.29 -0.51
C THR A 155 -0.64 -5.15 -1.95
N THR A 156 -0.43 -6.17 -2.78
CA THR A 156 -0.97 -6.21 -4.14
C THR A 156 -2.11 -7.23 -4.25
N PRO A 157 -3.05 -7.10 -5.21
CA PRO A 157 -4.13 -8.06 -5.38
C PRO A 157 -3.63 -9.50 -5.59
N ILE A 158 -2.52 -9.69 -6.32
CA ILE A 158 -1.91 -11.00 -6.53
C ILE A 158 -1.47 -11.60 -5.18
N ASN A 159 -0.79 -10.81 -4.34
CA ASN A 159 -0.32 -11.29 -3.03
C ASN A 159 -1.46 -11.61 -2.06
N GLU A 160 -2.54 -10.83 -2.12
CA GLU A 160 -3.79 -11.10 -1.40
C GLU A 160 -4.41 -12.43 -1.83
N PHE A 161 -4.45 -12.67 -3.14
CA PHE A 161 -4.96 -13.91 -3.70
C PHE A 161 -4.10 -15.12 -3.33
N GLU A 162 -2.78 -15.03 -3.50
CA GLU A 162 -1.82 -16.06 -3.09
C GLU A 162 -1.99 -16.44 -1.62
N THR A 163 -2.14 -15.44 -0.75
CA THR A 163 -2.36 -15.65 0.69
C THR A 163 -3.65 -16.43 0.95
N ARG A 164 -4.76 -16.08 0.27
CA ARG A 164 -6.04 -16.79 0.41
C ARG A 164 -5.96 -18.24 -0.07
N GLN A 165 -5.19 -18.49 -1.11
CA GLN A 165 -4.93 -19.83 -1.65
C GLN A 165 -3.86 -20.61 -0.85
N LYS A 166 -3.34 -20.04 0.25
CA LYS A 166 -2.24 -20.60 1.04
C LYS A 166 -0.99 -20.90 0.20
N LYS A 167 -0.77 -20.14 -0.87
CA LYS A 167 0.42 -20.20 -1.71
C LYS A 167 1.53 -19.34 -1.10
N ASN A 168 2.76 -19.59 -1.56
CA ASN A 168 3.88 -18.71 -1.25
C ASN A 168 3.66 -17.36 -1.93
N VAL A 169 3.81 -16.29 -1.15
CA VAL A 169 3.64 -14.91 -1.62
C VAL A 169 4.99 -14.39 -2.09
N ALA A 170 5.11 -14.10 -3.39
CA ALA A 170 6.28 -13.48 -3.99
C ALA A 170 6.06 -11.96 -4.11
N LEU A 171 6.99 -11.17 -3.58
CA LEU A 171 6.96 -9.72 -3.71
C LEU A 171 7.78 -9.28 -4.92
N PHE A 172 7.30 -8.28 -5.63
CA PHE A 172 7.94 -7.73 -6.83
C PHE A 172 8.13 -6.22 -6.69
N GLU A 173 9.05 -5.69 -7.49
CA GLU A 173 9.34 -4.25 -7.54
C GLU A 173 8.08 -3.44 -7.86
N SER A 174 7.97 -2.30 -7.19
CA SER A 174 6.87 -1.36 -7.34
C SER A 174 7.26 -0.16 -8.21
N HIS A 175 6.36 0.82 -8.32
CA HIS A 175 6.65 2.13 -8.93
C HIS A 175 7.06 3.19 -7.89
N GLY A 176 7.58 2.77 -6.74
CA GLY A 176 8.02 3.64 -5.63
C GLY A 176 7.34 3.33 -4.28
N CYS A 177 6.22 2.62 -4.30
CA CYS A 177 5.56 2.09 -3.09
C CYS A 177 6.37 0.98 -2.41
N VAL A 178 6.04 0.63 -1.17
CA VAL A 178 6.64 -0.51 -0.48
C VAL A 178 5.63 -1.63 -0.38
N HIS A 179 5.85 -2.69 -1.15
CA HIS A 179 5.05 -3.90 -1.13
C HIS A 179 5.45 -4.79 0.04
N VAL A 180 4.46 -5.27 0.79
CA VAL A 180 4.63 -6.19 1.91
C VAL A 180 3.63 -7.34 1.80
N LYS A 181 3.88 -8.43 2.53
CA LYS A 181 2.94 -9.57 2.53
C LYS A 181 1.68 -9.24 3.33
N PRO A 182 0.50 -9.77 2.95
CA PRO A 182 -0.75 -9.50 3.67
C PRO A 182 -0.71 -9.82 5.17
N LYS A 183 -0.21 -10.99 5.54
CA LYS A 183 -0.08 -11.36 6.96
C LYS A 183 0.89 -10.45 7.73
N ASP A 184 1.95 -9.98 7.07
CA ASP A 184 2.97 -9.15 7.70
C ASP A 184 2.43 -7.74 7.96
N ILE A 185 1.66 -7.15 7.03
CA ILE A 185 1.03 -5.84 7.25
C ILE A 185 -0.05 -5.89 8.32
N ASP A 186 -0.84 -6.97 8.37
CA ASP A 186 -1.83 -7.20 9.42
C ASP A 186 -1.17 -7.25 10.80
N GLU A 187 -0.04 -7.96 10.91
CA GLU A 187 0.73 -8.02 12.15
C GLU A 187 1.31 -6.65 12.50
N MET A 188 1.93 -5.94 11.55
CA MET A 188 2.51 -4.61 11.79
C MET A 188 1.48 -3.60 12.27
N ILE A 189 0.23 -3.68 11.77
CA ILE A 189 -0.89 -2.85 12.23
C ILE A 189 -1.33 -3.27 13.64
N THR A 190 -1.52 -4.58 13.87
CA THR A 190 -1.97 -5.13 15.16
C THR A 190 -0.99 -4.81 16.29
N MET A 191 0.31 -4.84 15.99
CA MET A 191 1.39 -4.53 16.93
C MET A 191 1.69 -3.03 17.03
N GLU A 192 0.90 -2.19 16.37
CA GLU A 192 1.05 -0.73 16.31
C GLU A 192 2.40 -0.23 15.77
N TYR A 193 3.14 -1.05 15.01
CA TYR A 193 4.44 -0.66 14.42
C TYR A 193 4.30 0.45 13.38
N LEU A 194 3.20 0.42 12.61
CA LEU A 194 2.87 1.43 11.58
C LEU A 194 1.71 2.33 12.00
N LYS A 195 1.53 2.58 13.30
CA LYS A 195 0.48 3.48 13.82
C LYS A 195 0.71 4.92 13.38
N LYS A 196 -0.38 5.70 13.21
CA LYS A 196 -0.31 7.15 12.97
C LYS A 196 0.61 7.83 14.00
N GLY A 197 1.53 8.66 13.51
CA GLY A 197 2.54 9.35 14.32
C GLY A 197 3.85 8.57 14.51
N ASN A 198 3.89 7.27 14.17
CA ASN A 198 5.15 6.53 14.14
C ASN A 198 6.02 6.96 12.96
N VAL A 199 7.32 6.71 13.12
CA VAL A 199 8.30 7.01 12.09
C VAL A 199 8.35 5.88 11.07
N PHE A 200 8.41 6.28 9.80
CA PHE A 200 8.80 5.43 8.70
C PHE A 200 10.04 6.02 8.02
N GLN A 201 11.13 5.26 7.95
CA GLN A 201 12.37 5.70 7.32
C GLN A 201 12.72 4.79 6.15
N VAL A 202 13.00 5.38 5.00
CA VAL A 202 13.56 4.69 3.83
C VAL A 202 15.04 5.03 3.75
N HIS A 203 15.87 4.00 3.76
CA HIS A 203 17.32 4.11 3.68
C HIS A 203 17.82 4.09 2.22
N PRO A 204 19.06 4.52 1.98
CA PRO A 204 19.70 4.40 0.68
C PRO A 204 19.76 2.96 0.15
N TYR A 205 19.70 2.80 -1.17
CA TYR A 205 19.83 1.48 -1.83
C TYR A 205 21.21 0.81 -1.65
N ASN A 206 22.24 1.58 -1.29
CA ASN A 206 23.59 1.06 -1.05
C ASN A 206 23.84 0.70 0.43
N GLU A 207 22.81 0.74 1.28
CA GLU A 207 22.89 0.27 2.66
C GLU A 207 22.58 -1.22 2.74
N TYR A 208 23.62 -2.04 2.86
CA TYR A 208 23.55 -3.50 2.86
C TYR A 208 23.67 -4.13 4.25
N ASN A 209 23.55 -3.34 5.31
CA ASN A 209 23.54 -3.84 6.68
C ASN A 209 22.29 -3.35 7.40
N ILE A 210 21.65 -4.24 8.14
CA ILE A 210 20.52 -3.90 9.00
C ILE A 210 21.03 -3.89 10.43
N PRO A 211 21.30 -2.71 11.03
CA PRO A 211 21.89 -2.64 12.35
C PRO A 211 20.96 -3.26 13.40
N ASN A 212 21.54 -3.85 14.45
CA ASN A 212 20.74 -4.29 15.60
C ASN A 212 20.35 -3.09 16.50
N PHE A 213 21.15 -2.03 16.48
CA PHE A 213 21.00 -0.84 17.30
C PHE A 213 21.15 0.42 16.45
N MET A 214 20.33 1.44 16.70
CA MET A 214 20.46 2.74 16.06
C MET A 214 20.43 3.86 17.09
N LEU A 215 21.33 4.83 16.94
CA LEU A 215 21.31 6.03 17.77
C LEU A 215 20.56 7.14 17.05
N ILE A 216 19.43 7.56 17.62
CA ILE A 216 18.65 8.71 17.14
C ILE A 216 18.85 9.92 18.03
N LYS A 217 18.77 11.12 17.45
CA LYS A 217 18.92 12.38 18.18
C LYS A 217 17.77 12.63 19.15
N LYS A 218 16.54 12.29 18.74
CA LYS A 218 15.31 12.54 19.49
C LYS A 218 14.31 11.43 19.19
N ARG A 219 13.76 10.84 20.24
CA ARG A 219 12.64 9.91 20.13
C ARG A 219 11.38 10.64 19.66
N VAL A 220 10.79 10.18 18.57
CA VAL A 220 9.49 10.66 18.06
C VAL A 220 8.36 9.72 18.49
N SER A 221 8.59 8.41 18.42
CA SER A 221 7.57 7.39 18.70
C SER A 221 8.16 6.22 19.48
N LEU A 222 7.33 5.25 19.91
CA LEU A 222 7.82 4.02 20.54
C LEU A 222 8.44 3.07 19.52
N TYR A 223 7.86 3.00 18.31
CA TYR A 223 8.32 2.14 17.24
C TYR A 223 8.68 2.95 16.01
N GLU A 224 9.81 2.62 15.39
CA GLU A 224 10.20 3.17 14.09
C GLU A 224 10.34 2.01 13.08
N ALA A 225 9.71 2.14 11.92
CA ALA A 225 9.86 1.21 10.81
C ALA A 225 10.91 1.75 9.84
N HIS A 226 11.90 0.93 9.51
CA HIS A 226 13.03 1.29 8.66
C HIS A 226 13.09 0.32 7.47
N PHE A 227 12.86 0.84 6.28
CA PHE A 227 12.93 0.10 5.04
C PHE A 227 14.30 0.24 4.38
N PHE A 228 14.93 -0.91 4.12
CA PHE A 228 16.21 -1.06 3.46
C PHE A 228 15.96 -1.61 2.06
N PRO A 229 15.77 -0.74 1.04
CA PRO A 229 15.34 -1.19 -0.28
C PRO A 229 16.37 -2.09 -0.95
N GLY A 230 17.67 -1.86 -0.75
CA GLY A 230 18.74 -2.72 -1.30
C GLY A 230 18.79 -4.14 -0.72
N LEU A 231 18.08 -4.40 0.38
CA LEU A 231 18.02 -5.71 1.03
C LEU A 231 16.62 -6.34 0.98
N HIS A 232 15.62 -5.61 0.48
CA HIS A 232 14.21 -6.01 0.52
C HIS A 232 13.68 -6.32 1.93
N ILE A 233 14.07 -5.51 2.92
CA ILE A 233 13.67 -5.69 4.32
C ILE A 233 13.11 -4.41 4.92
N LEU A 234 11.97 -4.54 5.61
CA LEU A 234 11.45 -3.55 6.54
C LEU A 234 11.70 -4.02 7.97
N ALA A 235 12.62 -3.35 8.67
CA ALA A 235 12.96 -3.65 10.05
C ALA A 235 12.19 -2.73 11.01
N VAL A 236 11.76 -3.28 12.14
CA VAL A 236 11.08 -2.53 13.20
C VAL A 236 12.01 -2.41 14.39
N TYR A 237 12.15 -1.17 14.87
CA TYR A 237 12.95 -0.84 16.03
C TYR A 237 12.07 -0.27 17.14
N LYS A 238 12.45 -0.56 18.38
CA LYS A 238 11.77 -0.10 19.58
C LYS A 238 12.67 0.84 20.37
N ALA A 239 12.14 1.99 20.74
CA ALA A 239 12.78 2.91 21.67
C ALA A 239 12.60 2.44 23.13
N PRO A 240 13.54 2.76 24.04
CA PRO A 240 13.39 2.49 25.46
C PRO A 240 12.11 3.16 26.01
N LEU A 241 11.48 2.46 26.95
CA LEU A 241 10.42 3.05 27.76
C LEU A 241 11.04 4.17 28.61
N LYS A 242 10.27 5.25 28.82
CA LYS A 242 10.70 6.33 29.69
C LYS A 242 10.66 5.88 31.14
#